data_AF-A0A2D0N2T1-F1
#
_entry.id   AF-A0A2D0N2T1-F1
#
_cell.length_a   1.000
_cell.length_b   1.000
_cell.length_c   1.000
_cell.angle_alpha   90.00
_cell.angle_beta   90.00
_cell.angle_gamma   90.00
#
_symmetry.space_group_name_H-M   'P 1'
#
loop_
_entity.id
_entity.type
_entity.pdbx_description
1 polymer ?
#
loop_
_entity_poly.entity_id
_entity_poly.type
_entity_poly.pdbx_seq_one_letter_code
_entity_poly.pdbx_strand_id
1 'polypeptide(L)'
;MRELVDHYLEYAGSNHKQELPEFAAWLRDRTQAKAGTELSPQLQDAVKYKGLVLAVAEQWGRLSQFAAVWSKMAFATLPIKTFAEYGLLKYISELNNPTKTDLVEMSMLEKSTCYEIIRRLQQMDLVEEDRDAADKRIRRVRLTPAGQEVVSGGDEQLLKISRVLVGDLDREHQTQLLGILIQLNDFHFRLYQQDHEVVRKDYFE
;
A
#
# COMPACT_ATOMS: atom_id res chain seq x y z
N MET A 1 -15.90 11.92 40.58
CA MET A 1 -16.95 12.96 40.60
C MET A 1 -16.36 14.36 40.40
N ARG A 2 -15.32 14.76 41.14
CA ARG A 2 -14.65 16.06 41.00
C ARG A 2 -14.15 16.36 39.57
N GLU A 3 -13.44 15.41 38.97
CA GLU A 3 -12.92 15.51 37.60
C GLU A 3 -14.01 15.70 36.52
N LEU A 4 -15.15 15.02 36.66
CA LEU A 4 -16.27 15.16 35.72
C LEU A 4 -16.91 16.56 35.82
N VAL A 5 -16.99 17.09 37.03
CA VAL A 5 -17.49 18.44 37.30
C VAL A 5 -16.52 19.49 36.73
N ASP A 6 -15.21 19.30 36.90
CA ASP A 6 -14.20 20.20 36.37
C ASP A 6 -14.22 20.25 34.83
N HIS A 7 -14.38 19.10 34.17
CA HIS A 7 -14.53 19.04 32.71
C HIS A 7 -15.83 19.69 32.21
N TYR A 8 -16.93 19.53 32.94
CA TYR A 8 -18.18 20.20 32.60
C TYR A 8 -18.08 21.72 32.78
N LEU A 9 -17.40 22.21 33.82
CA LEU A 9 -17.19 23.64 34.04
C LEU A 9 -16.34 24.27 32.93
N GLU A 10 -15.32 23.57 32.45
CA GLU A 10 -14.51 24.01 31.32
C GLU A 10 -15.32 24.04 30.00
N TYR A 11 -16.12 23.01 29.76
CA TYR A 11 -17.04 22.96 28.63
C TYR A 11 -18.10 24.06 28.68
N ALA A 12 -18.63 24.35 29.86
CA ALA A 12 -19.61 25.41 30.09
C ALA A 12 -19.05 26.82 29.83
N GLY A 13 -17.73 27.01 29.99
CA GLY A 13 -17.03 28.25 29.67
C GLY A 13 -16.70 28.44 28.19
N SER A 14 -17.03 27.48 27.34
CA SER A 14 -16.72 27.50 25.91
C SER A 14 -17.95 27.83 25.05
N ASN A 15 -17.74 28.19 23.78
CA ASN A 15 -18.83 28.60 22.88
C ASN A 15 -19.66 27.42 22.30
N HIS A 16 -19.58 26.23 22.92
CA HIS A 16 -20.31 25.04 22.51
C HIS A 16 -21.77 25.10 22.99
N LYS A 17 -22.65 24.38 22.29
CA LYS A 17 -24.04 24.20 22.72
C LYS A 17 -24.08 23.38 24.01
N GLN A 18 -24.68 23.92 25.07
CA GLN A 18 -24.69 23.30 26.40
C GLN A 18 -25.68 22.13 26.50
N GLU A 19 -25.46 21.09 25.70
CA GLU A 19 -26.29 19.89 25.61
C GLU A 19 -25.47 18.64 25.95
N LEU A 20 -26.09 17.66 26.64
CA LEU A 20 -25.41 16.45 27.11
C LEU A 20 -24.72 15.63 25.98
N PRO A 21 -25.32 15.45 24.78
CA PRO A 21 -24.66 14.76 23.67
C PRO A 21 -23.41 15.48 23.15
N GLU A 22 -23.44 16.81 23.11
CA GLU A 22 -22.32 17.65 22.67
C GLU A 22 -21.20 17.65 23.72
N PHE A 23 -21.53 17.66 25.01
CA PHE A 23 -20.56 17.46 26.08
C PHE A 23 -19.91 16.08 26.02
N ALA A 24 -20.69 15.02 25.77
CA ALA A 24 -20.16 13.67 25.64
C ALA A 24 -19.22 13.52 24.43
N ALA A 25 -19.54 14.15 23.30
CA ALA A 25 -18.68 14.19 22.14
C ALA A 25 -17.37 14.97 22.44
N TRP A 26 -17.48 16.16 23.02
CA TRP A 26 -16.32 16.97 23.43
C TRP A 26 -15.41 16.26 24.43
N LEU A 27 -15.99 15.60 25.44
CA LEU A 27 -15.24 14.88 26.47
C LEU A 27 -14.55 13.64 25.87
N ARG A 28 -15.20 12.93 24.95
CA ARG A 28 -14.60 11.82 24.20
C ARG A 28 -13.42 12.30 23.36
N ASP A 29 -13.58 13.37 22.58
CA ASP A 29 -12.51 13.89 21.73
C ASP A 29 -11.33 14.38 22.58
N ARG A 30 -11.58 14.98 23.75
CA ARG A 30 -10.55 15.47 24.67
C ARG A 30 -9.83 14.36 25.43
N THR A 31 -10.54 13.31 25.83
CA THR A 31 -9.94 12.13 26.49
C THR A 31 -9.19 11.25 25.48
N GLN A 32 -9.67 11.14 24.24
CA GLN A 32 -8.95 10.49 23.15
C GLN A 32 -7.75 11.31 22.67
N ALA A 33 -7.82 12.65 22.64
CA ALA A 33 -6.67 13.50 22.33
C ALA A 33 -5.54 13.39 23.39
N LYS A 34 -5.91 13.21 24.67
CA LYS A 34 -4.94 12.91 25.74
C LYS A 34 -4.43 11.46 25.68
N ALA A 35 -5.27 10.48 25.34
CA ALA A 35 -4.84 9.10 25.13
C ALA A 35 -3.97 8.92 23.87
N GLY A 36 -4.13 9.79 22.87
CA GLY A 36 -3.38 9.78 21.60
C GLY A 36 -1.99 10.44 21.66
N THR A 37 -1.60 11.01 22.80
CA THR A 37 -0.28 11.64 22.99
C THR A 37 0.69 10.80 23.81
N GLU A 38 0.21 9.88 24.65
CA GLU A 38 1.06 8.96 25.41
C GLU A 38 1.24 7.64 24.65
N LEU A 39 2.49 7.33 24.28
CA LEU A 39 2.84 6.06 23.64
C LEU A 39 2.52 4.90 24.59
N SER A 40 1.92 3.83 24.07
CA SER A 40 1.77 2.59 24.83
C SER A 40 3.14 2.05 25.25
N PRO A 41 3.25 1.28 26.35
CA PRO A 41 4.53 0.73 26.80
C PRO A 41 5.30 -0.02 25.71
N GLN A 42 4.59 -0.74 24.83
CA GLN A 42 5.18 -1.45 23.69
C GLN A 42 5.79 -0.50 22.65
N LEU A 43 5.19 0.68 22.46
CA LEU A 43 5.69 1.69 21.54
C LEU A 43 6.79 2.56 22.17
N GLN A 44 6.78 2.74 23.49
CA GLN A 44 7.81 3.51 24.20
C GLN A 44 9.21 2.96 23.93
N ASP A 45 9.42 1.65 24.03
CA ASP A 45 10.72 1.03 23.76
C ASP A 45 11.14 1.15 22.29
N ALA A 46 10.18 0.98 21.37
CA ALA A 46 10.44 1.11 19.93
C ALA A 46 10.83 2.55 19.53
N VAL A 47 10.30 3.55 20.24
CA VAL A 47 10.48 4.97 19.94
C VAL A 47 11.65 5.59 20.73
N LYS A 48 12.01 5.04 21.89
CA LYS A 48 12.97 5.59 22.87
C LYS A 48 14.31 6.04 22.26
N TYR A 49 14.82 5.33 21.27
CA TYR A 49 16.17 5.56 20.73
C TYR A 49 16.22 6.30 19.39
N LYS A 50 15.12 6.31 18.63
CA LYS A 50 15.10 6.78 17.23
C LYS A 50 13.93 7.71 16.91
N GLY A 51 12.98 7.89 17.82
CA GLY A 51 11.77 8.67 17.54
C GLY A 51 10.75 7.91 16.69
N LEU A 52 9.52 8.43 16.67
CA LEU A 52 8.36 7.74 16.07
C LEU A 52 8.50 7.57 14.56
N VAL A 53 8.97 8.60 13.86
CA VAL A 53 9.12 8.59 12.39
C VAL A 53 10.09 7.49 11.95
N LEU A 54 11.28 7.42 12.56
CA LEU A 54 12.26 6.39 12.22
C LEU A 54 11.80 4.99 12.64
N ALA A 55 11.06 4.88 13.76
CA ALA A 55 10.48 3.60 14.17
C ALA A 55 9.46 3.08 13.14
N VAL A 56 8.57 3.94 12.64
CA VAL A 56 7.61 3.59 11.57
C VAL A 56 8.33 3.21 10.28
N ALA A 57 9.32 4.00 9.84
CA ALA A 57 10.08 3.71 8.62
C ALA A 57 10.81 2.36 8.68
N GLU A 58 11.37 2.00 9.85
CA GLU A 58 11.97 0.68 10.04
C GLU A 58 10.94 -0.44 9.93
N GLN A 59 9.77 -0.30 10.57
CA GLN A 59 8.73 -1.34 10.45
C GLN A 59 8.24 -1.48 9.01
N TRP A 60 8.06 -0.37 8.29
CA TRP A 60 7.72 -0.39 6.87
C TRP A 60 8.76 -1.16 6.06
N GLY A 61 10.06 -0.87 6.25
CA GLY A 61 11.15 -1.57 5.58
C GLY A 61 11.24 -3.06 5.92
N ARG A 62 10.91 -3.46 7.16
CA ARG A 62 10.87 -4.87 7.55
C ARG A 62 9.67 -5.60 6.95
N LEU A 63 8.49 -4.97 6.94
CA LEU A 63 7.29 -5.53 6.34
C LEU A 63 7.45 -5.73 4.83
N SER A 64 8.10 -4.80 4.13
CA SER A 64 8.40 -4.97 2.70
C SER A 64 9.35 -6.14 2.43
N GLN A 65 10.35 -6.35 3.30
CA GLN A 65 11.22 -7.52 3.22
C GLN A 65 10.47 -8.83 3.49
N PHE A 66 9.59 -8.87 4.49
CA PHE A 66 8.73 -10.03 4.74
C PHE A 66 7.84 -10.33 3.54
N ALA A 67 7.22 -9.31 2.93
CA ALA A 67 6.44 -9.48 1.71
C ALA A 67 7.26 -10.12 0.58
N ALA A 68 8.51 -9.68 0.38
CA ALA A 68 9.41 -10.27 -0.62
C ALA A 68 9.83 -11.71 -0.30
N VAL A 69 9.97 -12.08 0.98
CA VAL A 69 10.26 -13.47 1.39
C VAL A 69 9.05 -14.35 1.13
N TRP A 70 7.85 -13.92 1.54
CA TRP A 70 6.62 -14.69 1.38
C TRP A 70 6.18 -14.80 -0.09
N SER A 71 6.46 -13.80 -0.93
CA SER A 71 6.16 -13.89 -2.37
C SER A 71 6.93 -15.03 -3.03
N LYS A 72 8.21 -15.22 -2.67
CA LYS A 72 9.02 -16.33 -3.19
C LYS A 72 8.45 -17.69 -2.79
N MET A 73 7.90 -17.79 -1.58
CA MET A 73 7.31 -19.04 -1.09
C MET A 73 5.97 -19.33 -1.75
N ALA A 74 5.08 -18.35 -1.89
CA ALA A 74 3.76 -18.62 -2.44
C ALA A 74 3.80 -18.84 -3.96
N PHE A 75 4.69 -18.17 -4.68
CA PHE A 75 4.86 -18.37 -6.11
C PHE A 75 5.79 -19.55 -6.45
N ALA A 76 6.25 -20.34 -5.47
CA ALA A 76 7.19 -21.44 -5.70
C ALA A 76 6.67 -22.51 -6.68
N THR A 77 5.36 -22.66 -6.82
CA THR A 77 4.71 -23.60 -7.75
C THR A 77 4.34 -22.95 -9.09
N LEU A 78 4.59 -21.66 -9.27
CA LEU A 78 4.30 -20.91 -10.48
C LEU A 78 5.63 -20.57 -11.21
N PRO A 79 5.59 -20.29 -12.52
CA PRO A 79 6.78 -19.88 -13.27
C PRO A 79 7.28 -18.47 -12.87
N ILE A 80 6.41 -17.64 -12.30
CA ILE A 80 6.74 -16.31 -11.76
C ILE A 80 7.31 -16.39 -10.34
N LYS A 81 8.07 -15.38 -9.91
CA LYS A 81 8.78 -15.37 -8.62
C LYS A 81 8.51 -14.14 -7.76
N THR A 82 8.00 -13.08 -8.36
CA THR A 82 7.90 -11.76 -7.71
C THR A 82 6.52 -11.14 -7.89
N PHE A 83 6.15 -10.25 -6.97
CA PHE A 83 4.94 -9.44 -7.11
C PHE A 83 4.97 -8.54 -8.35
N ALA A 84 6.16 -8.12 -8.81
CA ALA A 84 6.30 -7.31 -10.01
C ALA A 84 5.96 -8.12 -11.28
N GLU A 85 6.45 -9.37 -11.39
CA GLU A 85 6.06 -10.28 -12.49
C GLU A 85 4.57 -10.58 -12.48
N TYR A 86 4.02 -10.90 -11.30
CA TYR A 86 2.59 -11.12 -11.12
C TYR A 86 1.77 -9.87 -11.51
N GLY A 87 2.17 -8.70 -11.00
CA GLY A 87 1.50 -7.43 -11.26
C GLY A 87 1.45 -7.09 -12.74
N LEU A 88 2.54 -7.29 -13.49
CA LEU A 88 2.54 -7.10 -14.94
C LEU A 88 1.58 -8.07 -15.66
N LEU A 89 1.55 -9.36 -15.29
CA LEU A 89 0.56 -10.28 -15.85
C LEU A 89 -0.87 -9.83 -15.55
N LYS A 90 -1.13 -9.35 -14.33
CA LYS A 90 -2.43 -8.83 -13.91
C LYS A 90 -2.83 -7.58 -14.70
N TYR A 91 -1.94 -6.61 -14.86
CA TYR A 91 -2.20 -5.43 -15.68
C TYR A 91 -2.46 -5.77 -17.15
N ILE A 92 -1.72 -6.73 -17.72
CA ILE A 92 -1.98 -7.22 -19.09
C ILE A 92 -3.39 -7.84 -19.17
N SER A 93 -3.78 -8.63 -18.16
CA SER A 93 -5.11 -9.24 -18.07
C SER A 93 -6.22 -8.20 -17.99
N GLU A 94 -6.05 -7.14 -17.20
CA GLU A 94 -7.08 -6.13 -16.92
C GLU A 94 -7.23 -5.10 -18.04
N LEU A 95 -6.10 -4.64 -18.60
CA LEU A 95 -6.09 -3.64 -19.67
C LEU A 95 -6.42 -4.24 -21.04
N ASN A 96 -6.36 -5.56 -21.17
CA ASN A 96 -6.70 -6.33 -22.37
C ASN A 96 -6.05 -5.75 -23.65
N ASN A 97 -4.78 -6.11 -23.89
CA ASN A 97 -3.93 -5.66 -25.01
C ASN A 97 -3.20 -4.30 -24.82
N PRO A 98 -2.57 -4.01 -23.66
CA PRO A 98 -1.81 -2.78 -23.45
C PRO A 98 -0.53 -2.69 -24.29
N THR A 99 -0.01 -1.47 -24.47
CA THR A 99 1.36 -1.28 -24.94
C THR A 99 2.36 -1.46 -23.80
N LYS A 100 3.64 -1.65 -24.12
CA LYS A 100 4.70 -1.66 -23.10
C LYS A 100 4.82 -0.34 -22.35
N THR A 101 4.44 0.79 -22.97
CA THR A 101 4.44 2.09 -22.31
C THR A 101 3.35 2.15 -21.26
N ASP A 102 2.13 1.69 -21.58
CA ASP A 102 1.01 1.61 -20.64
C ASP A 102 1.41 0.78 -19.40
N LEU A 103 2.12 -0.34 -19.61
CA LEU A 103 2.61 -1.18 -18.52
C LEU A 103 3.66 -0.49 -17.64
N VAL A 104 4.53 0.35 -18.21
CA VAL A 104 5.48 1.15 -17.43
C VAL A 104 4.75 2.17 -16.56
N GLU A 105 3.77 2.87 -17.14
CA GLU A 105 2.99 3.89 -16.42
C GLU A 105 2.19 3.27 -15.26
N MET A 106 1.59 2.10 -15.47
CA MET A 106 0.76 1.44 -14.46
C MET A 106 1.55 0.74 -13.36
N SER A 107 2.74 0.20 -13.66
CA SER A 107 3.49 -0.62 -12.71
C SER A 107 4.38 0.16 -11.74
N MET A 108 4.58 1.47 -11.97
CA MET A 108 5.56 2.30 -11.25
C MET A 108 7.00 1.74 -11.27
N LEU A 109 7.29 0.81 -12.20
CA LEU A 109 8.61 0.26 -12.39
C LEU A 109 9.43 1.16 -13.30
N GLU A 110 10.73 1.21 -13.08
CA GLU A 110 11.64 1.76 -14.07
C GLU A 110 11.44 1.04 -15.41
N LYS A 111 11.47 1.82 -16.50
CA LYS A 111 11.24 1.32 -17.87
C LYS A 111 12.08 0.10 -18.22
N SER A 112 13.37 0.13 -17.85
CA SER A 112 14.32 -0.98 -18.05
C SER A 112 13.86 -2.26 -17.34
N THR A 113 13.46 -2.14 -16.07
CA THR A 113 12.98 -3.24 -15.24
C THR A 113 11.67 -3.82 -15.78
N CYS A 114 10.70 -2.96 -16.12
CA CYS A 114 9.43 -3.39 -16.72
C CYS A 114 9.68 -4.19 -18.01
N TYR A 115 10.53 -3.68 -18.91
CA TYR A 115 10.81 -4.34 -20.19
C TYR A 115 11.55 -5.65 -20.03
N GLU A 116 12.49 -5.74 -19.09
CA GLU A 116 13.21 -6.97 -18.77
C GLU A 116 12.27 -8.04 -18.19
N ILE A 117 11.32 -7.65 -17.32
CA ILE A 117 10.32 -8.58 -16.82
C ILE A 117 9.43 -9.08 -17.97
N ILE A 118 8.92 -8.17 -18.83
CA ILE A 118 8.10 -8.58 -20.00
C ILE A 118 8.86 -9.57 -20.89
N ARG A 119 10.15 -9.31 -21.15
CA ARG A 119 11.00 -10.23 -21.92
C ARG A 119 11.08 -11.62 -21.28
N ARG A 120 11.24 -11.70 -19.95
CA ARG A 120 11.27 -13.00 -19.24
C ARG A 120 9.93 -13.70 -19.31
N LEU A 121 8.82 -12.98 -19.16
CA LEU A 121 7.47 -13.54 -19.30
C LEU A 121 7.24 -14.09 -20.72
N GLN A 122 7.76 -13.42 -21.76
CA GLN A 122 7.75 -13.93 -23.14
C GLN A 122 8.59 -15.21 -23.29
N GLN A 123 9.77 -15.27 -22.68
CA GLN A 123 10.62 -16.48 -22.69
C GLN A 123 9.97 -17.67 -21.99
N MET A 124 9.04 -17.43 -21.07
CA MET A 124 8.25 -18.45 -20.37
C MET A 124 6.94 -18.80 -21.09
N ASP A 125 6.68 -18.26 -22.29
CA ASP A 125 5.44 -18.42 -23.05
C ASP A 125 4.18 -17.97 -22.29
N LEU A 126 4.32 -16.99 -21.37
CA LEU A 126 3.19 -16.43 -20.62
C LEU A 126 2.58 -15.21 -21.30
N VAL A 127 3.37 -14.57 -22.15
CA VAL A 127 3.03 -13.31 -22.81
C VAL A 127 3.49 -13.35 -24.25
N GLU A 128 2.65 -12.86 -25.15
CA GLU A 128 3.00 -12.63 -26.55
C GLU A 128 2.93 -11.14 -26.88
N GLU A 129 3.65 -10.74 -27.93
CA GLU A 129 3.68 -9.37 -28.42
C GLU A 129 3.39 -9.34 -29.91
N ASP A 130 2.33 -8.64 -30.28
CA ASP A 130 1.89 -8.50 -31.67
C ASP A 130 1.88 -7.04 -32.10
N ARG A 131 1.97 -6.81 -33.41
CA ARG A 131 1.82 -5.49 -34.01
C ARG A 131 0.36 -5.05 -33.89
N ASP A 132 0.15 -3.80 -33.55
CA ASP A 132 -1.19 -3.22 -33.55
C ASP A 132 -1.80 -3.26 -34.97
N ALA A 133 -3.10 -3.59 -35.04
CA ALA A 133 -3.81 -3.77 -36.30
C ALA A 133 -3.99 -2.44 -37.07
N ALA A 134 -4.06 -1.30 -36.37
CA ALA A 134 -4.22 0.03 -36.92
C ALA A 134 -2.88 0.73 -37.20
N ASP A 135 -1.87 0.54 -36.34
CA ASP A 135 -0.51 1.04 -36.56
C ASP A 135 0.57 -0.02 -36.28
N LYS A 136 1.13 -0.61 -37.33
CA LYS A 136 2.17 -1.66 -37.26
C LYS A 136 3.46 -1.23 -36.55
N ARG A 137 3.64 0.06 -36.25
CA ARG A 137 4.77 0.58 -35.44
C ARG A 137 4.53 0.36 -33.94
N ILE A 138 3.27 0.27 -33.52
CA ILE A 138 2.89 -0.01 -32.14
C ILE A 138 2.95 -1.51 -31.91
N ARG A 139 3.50 -1.90 -30.76
CA ARG A 139 3.47 -3.28 -30.29
C ARG A 139 2.65 -3.38 -29.03
N ARG A 140 1.79 -4.38 -29.00
CA ARG A 140 0.90 -4.65 -27.87
C ARG A 140 1.18 -6.01 -27.29
N VAL A 141 0.90 -6.11 -26.00
CA VAL A 141 1.24 -7.23 -25.15
C VAL A 141 -0.04 -7.94 -24.74
N ARG A 142 -0.08 -9.26 -24.86
CA ARG A 142 -1.23 -10.09 -24.51
C ARG A 142 -0.80 -11.30 -23.70
N LEU A 143 -1.70 -11.82 -22.87
CA LEU A 143 -1.50 -13.11 -22.21
C LEU A 143 -1.71 -14.23 -23.23
N THR A 144 -0.86 -15.24 -23.14
CA THR A 144 -1.13 -16.55 -23.76
C THR A 144 -2.14 -17.32 -22.88
N PRO A 145 -2.68 -18.46 -23.35
CA PRO A 145 -3.46 -19.35 -22.49
C PRO A 145 -2.71 -19.76 -21.21
N ALA A 146 -1.41 -20.08 -21.32
CA ALA A 146 -0.56 -20.40 -20.17
C ALA A 146 -0.41 -19.20 -19.22
N GLY A 147 -0.26 -17.99 -19.77
CA GLY A 147 -0.25 -16.74 -18.99
C GLY A 147 -1.53 -16.54 -18.18
N GLN A 148 -2.68 -16.83 -18.78
CA GLN A 148 -3.98 -16.72 -18.10
C GLN A 148 -4.11 -17.70 -16.93
N GLU A 149 -3.65 -18.95 -17.10
CA GLU A 149 -3.61 -19.94 -16.00
C GLU A 149 -2.71 -19.48 -14.86
N VAL A 150 -1.56 -18.88 -15.17
CA VAL A 150 -0.64 -18.33 -14.16
C VAL A 150 -1.26 -17.14 -13.41
N VAL A 151 -2.03 -16.28 -14.08
CA VAL A 151 -2.78 -15.21 -13.41
C VAL A 151 -3.78 -15.79 -12.42
N SER A 152 -4.58 -16.78 -12.83
CA SER A 152 -5.56 -17.43 -11.96
C SER A 152 -4.90 -18.11 -10.76
N GLY A 153 -3.80 -18.84 -10.97
CA GLY A 153 -3.03 -19.43 -9.86
C GLY A 153 -2.41 -18.35 -8.97
N GLY A 154 -1.96 -17.24 -9.55
CA GLY A 154 -1.39 -16.11 -8.83
C GLY A 154 -2.41 -15.39 -7.94
N ASP A 155 -3.66 -15.23 -8.37
CA ASP A 155 -4.75 -14.66 -7.55
C ASP A 155 -4.95 -15.46 -6.25
N GLU A 156 -4.92 -16.80 -6.33
CA GLU A 156 -5.02 -17.67 -5.15
C GLU A 156 -3.82 -17.52 -4.21
N GLN A 157 -2.60 -17.43 -4.76
CA GLN A 157 -1.39 -17.25 -3.97
C GLN A 157 -1.34 -15.86 -3.32
N LEU A 158 -1.82 -14.83 -4.02
CA LEU A 158 -1.92 -13.48 -3.47
C LEU A 158 -2.82 -13.47 -2.24
N LEU A 159 -4.01 -14.08 -2.31
CA LEU A 159 -4.91 -14.18 -1.17
C LEU A 159 -4.25 -14.88 0.04
N LYS A 160 -3.47 -15.93 -0.20
CA LYS A 160 -2.72 -16.63 0.86
C LYS A 160 -1.67 -15.73 1.49
N ILE A 161 -0.85 -15.04 0.68
CA ILE A 161 0.18 -14.13 1.22
C ILE A 161 -0.47 -12.96 1.97
N SER A 162 -1.55 -12.38 1.45
CA SER A 162 -2.25 -11.27 2.13
C SER A 162 -2.70 -11.65 3.54
N ARG A 163 -3.17 -12.88 3.75
CA ARG A 163 -3.53 -13.37 5.09
C ARG A 163 -2.32 -13.49 6.00
N VAL A 164 -1.19 -14.01 5.49
CA VAL A 164 0.05 -14.12 6.26
C VAL A 164 0.61 -12.74 6.64
N LEU A 165 0.56 -11.77 5.73
CA LEU A 165 1.08 -10.41 5.96
C LEU A 165 0.28 -9.63 6.99
N VAL A 166 -1.04 -9.79 7.01
CA VAL A 166 -1.91 -9.17 8.01
C VAL A 166 -1.81 -9.88 9.37
N GLY A 167 -1.40 -11.15 9.38
CA GLY A 167 -1.12 -11.91 10.60
C GLY A 167 -2.34 -12.01 11.53
N ASP A 168 -2.10 -11.87 12.83
CA ASP A 168 -3.11 -12.05 13.88
C ASP A 168 -3.91 -10.77 14.20
N LEU A 169 -3.85 -9.75 13.34
CA LEU A 169 -4.63 -8.53 13.53
C LEU A 169 -6.13 -8.85 13.47
N ASP A 170 -6.88 -8.39 14.47
CA ASP A 170 -8.34 -8.47 14.45
C ASP A 170 -8.96 -7.48 13.45
N ARG A 171 -10.28 -7.57 13.25
CA ARG A 171 -11.00 -6.74 12.28
C ARG A 171 -10.88 -5.25 12.57
N GLU A 172 -10.82 -4.84 13.84
CA GLU A 172 -10.72 -3.43 14.21
C GLU A 172 -9.35 -2.89 13.81
N HIS A 173 -8.28 -3.57 14.20
CA HIS A 173 -6.91 -3.20 13.87
C HIS A 173 -6.64 -3.26 12.36
N GLN A 174 -7.20 -4.25 11.65
CA GLN A 174 -7.13 -4.31 10.19
C GLN A 174 -7.76 -3.08 9.53
N THR A 175 -8.93 -2.65 10.03
CA THR A 175 -9.65 -1.50 9.48
C THR A 175 -8.87 -0.20 9.73
N GLN A 176 -8.33 -0.03 10.94
CA GLN A 176 -7.49 1.12 11.28
C GLN A 176 -6.21 1.15 10.43
N LEU A 177 -5.52 0.01 10.30
CA LEU A 177 -4.32 -0.11 9.49
C LEU A 177 -4.60 0.21 8.02
N LEU A 178 -5.69 -0.31 7.45
CA LEU A 178 -6.08 -0.01 6.07
C LEU A 178 -6.28 1.49 5.86
N GLY A 179 -6.95 2.18 6.79
CA GLY A 179 -7.13 3.63 6.73
C GLY A 179 -5.80 4.39 6.69
N ILE A 180 -4.84 4.00 7.54
CA ILE A 180 -3.49 4.58 7.59
C ILE A 180 -2.75 4.31 6.27
N LEU A 181 -2.79 3.07 5.77
CA LEU A 181 -2.11 2.69 4.53
C LEU A 181 -2.67 3.45 3.32
N ILE A 182 -3.99 3.65 3.24
CA ILE A 182 -4.61 4.46 2.19
C ILE A 182 -4.12 5.91 2.28
N GLN A 183 -4.11 6.50 3.48
CA GLN A 183 -3.61 7.86 3.68
C GLN A 183 -2.14 8.02 3.23
N LEU A 184 -1.30 7.05 3.58
CA LEU A 184 0.11 7.02 3.15
C LEU A 184 0.22 6.86 1.62
N ASN A 185 -0.57 5.96 1.04
CA ASN A 185 -0.61 5.76 -0.40
C ASN A 185 -1.01 7.04 -1.14
N ASP A 186 -2.04 7.75 -0.67
CA ASP A 186 -2.50 9.01 -1.28
C ASP A 186 -1.42 10.10 -1.20
N PHE A 187 -0.68 10.16 -0.09
CA PHE A 187 0.47 11.06 0.05
C PHE A 187 1.55 10.74 -0.99
N HIS A 188 1.98 9.47 -1.08
CA HIS A 188 3.00 9.05 -2.03
C HIS A 188 2.56 9.20 -3.49
N PHE A 189 1.30 8.91 -3.79
CA PHE A 189 0.74 9.06 -5.12
C PHE A 189 0.74 10.53 -5.57
N ARG A 190 0.37 11.47 -4.68
CA ARG A 190 0.47 12.91 -4.97
C ARG A 190 1.91 13.33 -5.26
N LEU A 191 2.88 12.84 -4.49
CA LEU A 191 4.30 13.14 -4.75
C LEU A 191 4.79 12.53 -6.06
N TYR A 192 4.40 11.29 -6.36
CA TYR A 192 4.80 10.60 -7.59
C TYR A 192 4.27 11.30 -8.85
N GLN A 193 3.13 11.99 -8.77
CA GLN A 193 2.56 12.77 -9.86
C GLN A 193 3.20 14.17 -10.03
N GLN A 194 3.99 14.63 -9.05
CA GLN A 194 4.68 15.91 -9.13
C GLN A 194 5.99 15.78 -9.94
N ASP A 195 6.55 16.93 -10.32
CA ASP A 195 7.89 16.97 -10.89
C ASP A 195 8.90 16.42 -9.85
N HIS A 196 9.63 15.37 -10.23
CA HIS A 196 10.60 14.71 -9.36
C HIS A 196 11.70 15.65 -8.87
N GLU A 197 12.06 16.70 -9.62
CA GLU A 197 13.02 17.71 -9.16
C GLU A 197 12.45 18.60 -8.06
N VAL A 198 11.14 18.90 -8.11
CA VAL A 198 10.45 19.63 -7.04
C VAL A 198 10.37 18.78 -5.78
N VAL A 199 9.97 17.51 -5.90
CA VAL A 199 9.91 16.58 -4.77
C VAL A 199 11.29 16.40 -4.14
N ARG A 200 12.34 16.27 -4.97
CA ARG A 200 13.73 16.19 -4.50
C ARG A 200 14.07 17.39 -3.62
N LYS A 201 13.83 18.60 -4.12
CA LYS A 201 14.12 19.85 -3.43
C LYS A 201 13.34 20.02 -2.13
N ASP A 202 12.05 19.66 -2.12
CA ASP A 202 11.18 19.94 -0.96
C ASP A 202 11.39 18.95 0.20
N TYR A 203 11.86 17.73 -0.08
CA TYR A 203 11.91 16.65 0.92
C TYR A 203 13.31 16.08 1.18
N PHE A 204 14.29 16.31 0.31
CA PHE A 204 15.60 15.66 0.38
C PHE A 204 16.80 16.62 0.37
N GLU A 205 16.58 17.92 0.17
CA GLU A 205 17.59 18.99 0.17
C GLU A 205 17.29 20.04 1.24
#